data_AF-A0A269YZF7-F1
#
_entry.id   AF-A0A269YZF7-F1
#
_cell.length_a   1.000
_cell.length_b   1.000
_cell.length_c   1.000
_cell.angle_alpha   90.00
_cell.angle_beta   90.00
_cell.angle_gamma   90.00
#
_symmetry.space_group_name_H-M   'P 1'
#
loop_
_entity.id
_entity.type
_entity.pdbx_description
1 polymer ?
#
loop_
_entity_poly.entity_id
_entity_poly.type
_entity_poly.pdbx_seq_one_letter_code
_entity_poly.pdbx_strand_id
1 'polypeptide(L)' 'TFTINVTSFGFKHGIQMDADLVFDVRFLPNPYYVEELRPLTGLNEEVYTYVMKWRETEIFFDKLTDLLKFMI' A
#
# COMPACT_ATOMS: atom_id res chain seq x y z
N THR A 1 -5.12 -15.01 21.44
CA THR A 1 -5.73 -14.35 20.26
C THR A 1 -4.62 -14.02 19.29
N PHE A 2 -4.81 -14.30 18.00
CA PHE A 2 -3.87 -13.93 16.95
C PHE A 2 -4.09 -12.44 16.58
N THR A 3 -3.01 -11.67 16.48
CA THR A 3 -3.05 -10.23 16.20
C THR A 3 -2.31 -9.96 14.91
N ILE A 4 -2.93 -9.22 13.99
CA ILE A 4 -2.32 -8.80 12.73
C ILE A 4 -2.00 -7.31 12.85
N ASN A 5 -0.74 -6.94 12.67
CA ASN A 5 -0.29 -5.56 12.60
C ASN A 5 0.04 -5.21 11.15
N VAL A 6 -0.49 -4.09 10.66
CA VAL A 6 -0.25 -3.59 9.30
C VAL A 6 0.35 -2.20 9.39
N THR A 7 1.53 -2.01 8.80
CA THR A 7 2.24 -0.72 8.84
C THR A 7 2.76 -0.36 7.46
N SER A 8 2.53 0.89 7.04
CA SER A 8 3.15 1.46 5.84
C SER A 8 4.51 2.09 6.17
N PHE A 9 5.49 1.91 5.30
CA PHE A 9 6.81 2.54 5.43
C PHE A 9 7.32 3.06 4.08
N GLY A 10 8.36 3.89 4.12
CA GLY A 10 9.09 4.30 2.91
C GLY A 10 10.50 3.72 2.93
N PHE A 11 10.92 3.05 1.85
CA PHE A 11 12.25 2.41 1.73
C PHE A 11 13.43 3.32 2.10
N LYS A 12 13.31 4.64 1.90
CA LYS A 12 14.33 5.63 2.31
C LYS A 12 14.60 5.66 3.82
N HIS A 13 13.70 5.11 4.63
CA HIS A 13 13.79 5.02 6.09
C HIS A 13 14.16 3.62 6.59
N GLY A 14 14.48 2.69 5.67
CA GLY A 14 14.74 1.29 5.99
C GLY A 14 13.44 0.48 6.13
N ILE A 15 13.61 -0.84 6.15
CA ILE A 15 12.54 -1.81 6.42
C ILE A 15 12.40 -1.96 7.93
N GLN A 16 11.17 -2.14 8.44
CA GLN A 16 10.94 -2.47 9.85
C GLN A 16 11.55 -3.85 10.16
N MET A 17 12.43 -3.92 11.16
CA MET A 17 13.20 -5.14 11.46
C MET A 17 12.32 -6.31 11.94
N ASP A 18 11.14 -6.01 12.47
CA ASP A 18 10.18 -6.95 13.03
C ASP A 18 9.04 -7.32 12.06
N ALA A 19 9.13 -6.90 10.79
CA ALA A 19 8.13 -7.26 9.79
C ALA A 19 8.29 -8.72 9.32
N ASP A 20 7.25 -9.54 9.51
CA ASP A 20 7.19 -10.91 8.99
C ASP A 20 7.01 -10.95 7.46
N LEU A 21 6.21 -10.01 6.93
CA LEU A 21 5.90 -9.88 5.50
C LEU A 21 6.14 -8.45 5.04
N VAL A 22 6.80 -8.31 3.88
CA VAL A 22 7.07 -7.02 3.25
C VAL A 22 6.59 -7.07 1.80
N PHE A 23 5.73 -6.13 1.43
CA PHE A 23 5.20 -5.98 0.07
C PHE A 23 5.67 -4.66 -0.52
N ASP A 24 6.45 -4.71 -1.60
CA ASP A 24 6.86 -3.53 -2.35
C ASP A 24 5.77 -3.11 -3.34
N VAL A 25 5.21 -1.92 -3.15
CA VAL A 25 4.13 -1.36 -3.97
C VAL A 25 4.60 -0.27 -4.94
N ARG A 26 5.92 -0.05 -5.08
CA ARG A 26 6.49 1.02 -5.93
C ARG A 26 6.21 0.85 -7.44
N PHE A 27 5.73 -0.31 -7.85
CA PHE A 27 5.31 -0.57 -9.22
C PHE A 27 3.93 0.03 -9.55
N LEU A 28 3.15 0.44 -8.54
CA LEU A 28 1.85 1.08 -8.73
C LEU A 28 2.00 2.55 -9.17
N PRO A 29 0.98 3.12 -9.84
CA PRO A 29 0.98 4.53 -10.20
C PRO A 29 1.16 5.45 -8.99
N ASN A 30 2.16 6.33 -9.07
CA ASN A 30 2.61 7.13 -7.94
C ASN A 30 1.87 8.50 -7.89
N PRO A 31 1.07 8.78 -6.83
CA PRO A 31 0.36 10.05 -6.70
C PRO A 31 1.28 11.27 -6.57
N TYR A 32 2.57 11.07 -6.24
CA TYR A 32 3.55 12.16 -6.14
C TYR A 32 3.75 12.93 -7.45
N TYR A 33 3.42 12.35 -8.60
CA TYR A 33 3.51 13.06 -9.88
C TYR A 33 2.36 14.06 -10.12
N VAL A 34 1.27 13.97 -9.34
CA VAL A 34 0.14 14.90 -9.39
C VAL A 34 0.38 15.99 -8.35
N GLU A 35 0.55 17.22 -8.79
CA GLU A 35 1.00 18.34 -7.94
C GLU A 35 0.06 18.58 -6.75
N GLU A 36 -1.24 18.47 -6.99
CA GLU A 36 -2.30 18.66 -5.98
C GLU A 36 -2.31 17.55 -4.93
N LEU A 37 -1.82 16.35 -5.26
CA LEU A 37 -1.80 15.19 -4.36
C LEU A 37 -0.50 15.08 -3.55
N ARG A 38 0.58 15.74 -3.96
CA ARG A 38 1.88 15.69 -3.25
C ARG A 38 1.83 16.05 -1.77
N PRO A 39 1.08 17.08 -1.31
CA PRO A 39 1.02 17.43 0.10
C PRO A 39 0.12 16.49 0.91
N LEU A 40 -0.64 15.62 0.25
CA LEU A 40 -1.62 14.74 0.87
C LEU A 40 -1.01 13.37 1.22
N THR A 41 -1.75 12.62 2.03
CA THR A 41 -1.40 11.25 2.44
C THR A 41 -2.40 10.26 1.88
N GLY A 42 -2.08 8.96 1.93
CA GLY A 42 -3.01 7.89 1.53
C GLY A 42 -4.30 7.83 2.37
N LEU A 43 -4.40 8.58 3.48
CA LEU A 43 -5.62 8.73 4.27
C LEU A 43 -6.60 9.75 3.68
N ASN A 44 -6.14 10.61 2.76
CA ASN A 44 -7.00 11.56 2.06
C ASN A 44 -7.75 10.84 0.93
N GLU A 45 -9.07 11.07 0.83
CA GLU A 45 -9.94 10.44 -0.16
C GLU A 45 -9.47 10.67 -1.60
N GLU A 46 -8.91 11.85 -1.89
CA GLU A 46 -8.35 12.21 -3.19
C GLU A 46 -7.19 11.29 -3.60
N VAL A 47 -6.30 10.97 -2.66
CA VAL A 47 -5.16 10.06 -2.89
C VAL A 47 -5.66 8.63 -3.00
N TYR A 48 -6.59 8.20 -2.14
CA TYR A 48 -7.22 6.88 -2.24
C TYR A 48 -7.87 6.67 -3.61
N THR A 49 -8.70 7.63 -4.04
CA THR A 49 -9.40 7.60 -5.33
C THR A 49 -8.40 7.58 -6.49
N TYR A 50 -7.32 8.37 -6.41
CA TYR A 50 -6.26 8.34 -7.42
C TYR A 50 -5.58 6.98 -7.50
N VAL A 51 -5.27 6.34 -6.37
CA VAL A 51 -4.54 5.07 -6.34
C VAL A 51 -5.44 3.91 -6.77
N MET A 52 -6.70 3.89 -6.34
CA MET A 52 -7.64 2.79 -6.60
C MET A 52 -8.24 2.81 -8.00
N LYS A 53 -8.25 3.94 -8.73
CA LYS A 53 -8.80 3.98 -10.10
C LYS A 53 -8.01 3.16 -11.12
N TRP A 54 -6.80 2.71 -10.76
CA TRP A 54 -5.92 1.96 -11.65
C TRP A 54 -6.18 0.47 -11.54
N ARG A 55 -6.35 -0.19 -12.69
CA ARG A 55 -6.65 -1.62 -12.76
C ARG A 55 -5.57 -2.47 -12.08
N GLU A 56 -4.31 -2.09 -12.20
CA GLU A 56 -3.17 -2.79 -11.59
C GLU A 56 -3.25 -2.76 -10.06
N THR A 57 -3.70 -1.63 -9.49
CA THR A 57 -3.92 -1.49 -8.05
C THR A 57 -5.03 -2.43 -7.58
N GLU A 58 -6.18 -2.45 -8.25
CA GLU A 58 -7.29 -3.35 -7.90
C GLU A 58 -6.86 -4.81 -7.95
N ILE A 59 -6.19 -5.23 -9.03
CA ILE A 59 -5.68 -6.60 -9.18
C ILE A 59 -4.69 -6.95 -8.07
N PHE A 60 -3.77 -6.04 -7.73
CA PHE A 60 -2.80 -6.28 -6.66
C PHE A 60 -3.50 -6.40 -5.30
N PHE A 61 -4.44 -5.50 -5.00
CA PHE A 61 -5.21 -5.51 -3.76
C PHE A 61 -5.96 -6.83 -3.57
N ASP A 62 -6.62 -7.32 -4.62
CA ASP A 62 -7.34 -8.59 -4.58
C ASP A 62 -6.40 -9.78 -4.34
N LYS A 63 -5.28 -9.83 -5.08
CA LYS A 63 -4.29 -10.92 -4.94
C LYS A 63 -3.60 -10.92 -3.58
N LEU A 64 -3.24 -9.74 -3.08
CA LEU A 64 -2.63 -9.61 -1.76
C LEU A 64 -3.61 -10.04 -0.67
N THR A 65 -4.86 -9.59 -0.77
CA THR A 65 -5.91 -9.97 0.18
C THR A 65 -6.17 -11.48 0.17
N ASP A 66 -6.20 -12.10 -1.01
CA ASP A 66 -6.36 -13.55 -1.17
C ASP A 66 -5.19 -14.32 -0.55
N LEU A 67 -3.95 -13.90 -0.79
CA LEU A 67 -2.76 -14.48 -0.18
C LEU A 67 -2.82 -14.40 1.36
N LEU A 68 -3.16 -13.22 1.91
CA LEU A 68 -3.23 -13.04 3.36
C LEU A 68 -4.33 -13.94 3.97
N LYS A 69 -5.49 -14.05 3.33
CA LYS A 69 -6.57 -14.96 3.76
C LYS A 69 -6.16 -16.44 3.70
N PHE A 70 -5.31 -16.82 2.75
CA PHE A 70 -4.78 -18.17 2.69
C PHE A 70 -3.79 -18.48 3.82
N MET A 71 -3.06 -17.47 4.29
CA MET A 71 -2.01 -17.63 5.32
C MET A 71 -2.52 -17.56 6.77
N ILE A 72 -3.71 -16.98 7.00
CA ILE A 72 -4.32 -16.76 8.33
C ILE A 72 -5.39 -17.81 8.60
#